data_AF-A0A7U2F3Z3-F1
#
_entry.id   AF-A0A7U2F3Z3-F1
#
_cell.length_a   1.000
_cell.length_b   1.000
_cell.length_c   1.000
_cell.angle_alpha   90.00
_cell.angle_beta   90.00
_cell.angle_gamma   90.00
#
_symmetry.space_group_name_H-M   'P 1'
#
loop_
_entity.id
_entity.type
_entity.pdbx_description
1 polymer ?
#
loop_
_entity_poly.entity_id
_entity_poly.type
_entity_poly.pdbx_seq_one_letter_code
_entity_poly.pdbx_strand_id
1 'polypeptide(L)'
;MLILDTFRVLEHSSEGPILVEWSLAARDPSVRPHVLAALVQAALECCKAKSFSNVRIVLTPKRLSELALAFRWQVKRTTRVPGGEGSLDGQCKVSTCLASAFTRQIYEHANDGRERGVILALSDACEVSLEVVLGIRSAVQMKVVRIDKSFRSSDLMLEDFCTSRSR
;
A
#
# COMPACT_ATOMS: atom_id res chain seq x y z
N MET A 1 -5.08 7.13 12.24
CA MET A 1 -4.83 6.50 10.91
C MET A 1 -5.08 5.02 11.09
N LEU A 2 -6.05 4.45 10.35
CA LEU A 2 -6.65 3.13 10.62
C LEU A 2 -5.63 2.02 10.93
N ILE A 3 -4.49 1.98 10.23
CA ILE A 3 -3.46 0.96 10.42
C ILE A 3 -2.73 1.05 11.77
N LEU A 4 -2.53 2.26 12.33
CA LEU A 4 -1.93 2.43 13.66
C LEU A 4 -2.87 1.89 14.74
N ASP A 5 -4.16 2.12 14.57
CA ASP A 5 -5.18 1.62 15.49
C ASP A 5 -5.28 0.09 15.39
N THR A 6 -5.15 -0.48 14.18
CA THR A 6 -4.97 -1.92 14.00
C THR A 6 -3.73 -2.45 14.72
N PHE A 7 -2.59 -1.77 14.63
CA PHE A 7 -1.36 -2.20 15.32
C PHE A 7 -1.51 -2.16 16.85
N ARG A 8 -2.19 -1.14 17.40
CA ARG A 8 -2.50 -1.08 18.85
C ARG A 8 -3.36 -2.25 19.32
N VAL A 9 -4.40 -2.59 18.57
CA VAL A 9 -5.24 -3.76 18.89
C VAL A 9 -4.39 -5.03 18.84
N LEU A 10 -3.59 -5.16 17.79
CA LEU A 10 -2.76 -6.32 17.60
C LEU A 10 -1.66 -6.43 18.66
N GLU A 11 -1.18 -5.34 19.27
CA GLU A 11 -0.09 -5.33 20.25
C GLU A 11 -0.20 -6.43 21.30
N HIS A 12 -1.39 -6.72 21.79
CA HIS A 12 -1.69 -7.74 22.80
C HIS A 12 -1.54 -9.19 22.33
N SER A 13 -1.41 -9.47 21.02
CA SER A 13 -1.17 -10.84 20.52
C SER A 13 0.27 -11.30 20.78
N SER A 14 0.45 -12.58 21.09
CA SER A 14 1.77 -13.18 21.32
C SER A 14 2.66 -13.20 20.07
N GLU A 15 2.05 -13.29 18.88
CA GLU A 15 2.75 -13.27 17.60
C GLU A 15 2.62 -11.91 16.89
N GLY A 16 3.61 -11.58 16.06
CA GLY A 16 3.56 -10.41 15.19
C GLY A 16 2.73 -10.65 13.92
N PRO A 17 2.12 -9.59 13.36
CA PRO A 17 1.23 -9.76 12.21
C PRO A 17 1.99 -10.12 10.92
N ILE A 18 1.31 -10.91 10.08
CA ILE A 18 1.66 -11.10 8.68
C ILE A 18 0.77 -10.17 7.85
N LEU A 19 1.39 -9.20 7.19
CA LEU A 19 0.69 -8.27 6.31
C LEU A 19 0.90 -8.70 4.85
N VAL A 20 -0.18 -8.72 4.08
CA VAL A 20 -0.15 -9.00 2.64
C VAL A 20 -0.76 -7.81 1.94
N GLU A 21 -0.03 -7.20 1.02
CA GLU A 21 -0.47 -6.02 0.27
C GLU A 21 -0.12 -6.15 -1.20
N TRP A 22 -0.88 -5.52 -2.09
CA TRP A 22 -0.54 -5.49 -3.51
C TRP A 22 0.76 -4.71 -3.76
N SER A 23 1.63 -5.24 -4.62
CA SER A 23 2.90 -4.59 -4.95
C SER A 23 2.66 -3.40 -5.88
N LEU A 24 3.05 -2.19 -5.46
CA LEU A 24 3.08 -1.01 -6.36
C LEU A 24 4.20 -1.06 -7.41
N ALA A 25 5.05 -2.09 -7.39
CA ALA A 25 6.03 -2.30 -8.44
C ALA A 25 5.43 -3.16 -9.56
N ALA A 26 5.13 -2.54 -10.71
CA ALA A 26 4.67 -3.22 -11.93
C ALA A 26 5.88 -3.61 -12.80
N ARG A 27 6.50 -4.76 -12.49
CA ARG A 27 7.63 -5.30 -13.29
C ARG A 27 7.18 -5.80 -14.65
N ASP A 28 5.96 -6.29 -14.72
CA ASP A 28 5.30 -6.66 -15.97
C ASP A 28 4.40 -5.49 -16.43
N PRO A 29 4.51 -5.06 -17.70
CA PRO A 29 3.62 -4.03 -18.26
C PRO A 29 2.14 -4.30 -18.03
N SER A 30 1.72 -5.56 -18.07
CA SER A 30 0.33 -6.00 -17.86
C SER A 30 -0.26 -5.67 -16.49
N VAL A 31 0.59 -5.44 -15.48
CA VAL A 31 0.19 -5.14 -14.11
C VAL A 31 0.11 -3.62 -13.85
N ARG A 32 0.64 -2.80 -14.76
CA ARG A 32 0.62 -1.33 -14.62
C ARG A 32 -0.79 -0.76 -14.45
N PRO A 33 -1.81 -1.18 -15.22
CA PRO A 33 -3.17 -0.65 -15.06
C PRO A 33 -3.73 -0.89 -13.66
N HIS A 34 -3.42 -2.04 -13.05
CA HIS A 34 -3.90 -2.34 -11.71
C HIS A 34 -3.25 -1.46 -10.64
N VAL A 35 -1.95 -1.23 -10.74
CA VAL A 35 -1.23 -0.32 -9.82
C VAL A 35 -1.76 1.11 -9.95
N LEU A 36 -1.95 1.58 -11.19
CA LEU A 36 -2.48 2.91 -11.44
C LEU A 36 -3.93 3.04 -10.94
N ALA A 37 -4.79 2.05 -11.20
CA ALA A 37 -6.16 2.03 -10.69
C ALA A 37 -6.20 2.09 -9.15
N ALA A 38 -5.31 1.38 -8.46
CA ALA A 38 -5.23 1.43 -6.99
C ALA A 38 -4.81 2.83 -6.50
N LEU A 39 -3.86 3.49 -7.18
CA LEU A 39 -3.42 4.84 -6.85
C LEU A 39 -4.51 5.89 -7.14
N VAL A 40 -5.21 5.77 -8.27
CA VAL A 40 -6.34 6.62 -8.65
C VAL A 40 -7.44 6.55 -7.60
N GLN A 41 -7.86 5.35 -7.21
CA GLN A 41 -8.87 5.16 -6.17
C GLN A 41 -8.42 5.78 -4.85
N ALA A 42 -7.20 5.48 -4.37
CA ALA A 42 -6.70 6.04 -3.12
C ALA A 42 -6.60 7.57 -3.14
N ALA A 43 -6.24 8.16 -4.28
CA ALA A 43 -6.18 9.61 -4.46
C ALA A 43 -7.57 10.26 -4.41
N LEU A 44 -8.61 9.62 -4.94
CA LEU A 44 -9.98 10.12 -4.79
C LEU A 44 -10.49 9.93 -3.35
N GLU A 45 -10.24 8.76 -2.76
CA GLU A 45 -10.76 8.44 -1.43
C GLU A 45 -10.16 9.33 -0.32
N CYS A 46 -8.94 9.85 -0.50
CA CYS A 46 -8.35 10.78 0.47
C CYS A 46 -9.04 12.16 0.49
N CYS A 47 -9.74 12.54 -0.58
CA CYS A 47 -10.56 13.75 -0.63
C CYS A 47 -11.92 13.57 0.06
N LYS A 48 -12.35 12.33 0.35
CA LYS A 48 -13.66 12.05 0.94
C LYS A 48 -13.60 12.07 2.47
N ALA A 49 -14.55 12.76 3.10
CA ALA A 49 -14.70 12.76 4.56
C ALA A 49 -15.01 11.36 5.13
N LYS A 50 -15.73 10.53 4.37
CA LYS A 50 -16.00 9.12 4.67
C LYS A 50 -15.83 8.30 3.40
N SER A 51 -15.05 7.23 3.50
CA SER A 51 -14.76 6.33 2.40
C SER A 51 -15.33 4.93 2.68
N PHE A 52 -16.07 4.40 1.71
CA PHE A 52 -16.56 3.02 1.70
C PHE A 52 -15.90 2.15 0.62
N SER A 53 -15.00 2.73 -0.18
CA SER A 53 -14.33 2.03 -1.29
C SER A 53 -13.51 0.84 -0.81
N ASN A 54 -13.23 -0.11 -1.70
CA ASN A 54 -12.35 -1.24 -1.41
C ASN A 54 -10.89 -0.80 -1.25
N VAL A 55 -10.45 0.19 -2.04
CA VAL A 55 -9.10 0.79 -1.93
C VAL A 55 -9.24 2.19 -1.36
N ARG A 56 -8.84 2.37 -0.10
CA ARG A 56 -8.94 3.66 0.63
C ARG A 56 -7.59 4.28 0.93
N ILE A 57 -6.59 3.42 1.15
CA ILE A 57 -5.22 3.80 1.49
C ILE A 57 -4.31 2.86 0.70
N VAL A 58 -3.26 3.42 0.12
CA VAL A 58 -2.20 2.65 -0.52
C VAL A 58 -0.94 2.75 0.33
N LEU A 59 -0.49 1.61 0.86
CA LEU A 59 0.73 1.53 1.65
C LEU A 59 1.78 0.71 0.92
N THR A 60 3.01 1.23 0.87
CA THR A 60 4.14 0.44 0.40
C THR A 60 4.70 -0.38 1.56
N PRO A 61 5.41 -1.50 1.28
CA PRO A 61 6.17 -2.21 2.30
C PRO A 61 7.11 -1.30 3.08
N LYS A 62 7.72 -0.30 2.43
CA LYS A 62 8.58 0.68 3.11
C LYS A 62 7.81 1.43 4.20
N ARG A 63 6.62 1.95 3.89
CA ARG A 63 5.78 2.66 4.87
C ARG A 63 5.25 1.71 5.95
N LEU A 64 4.88 0.48 5.61
CA LEU A 64 4.52 -0.53 6.62
C LEU A 64 5.67 -0.84 7.58
N SER A 65 6.90 -0.94 7.09
CA SER A 65 8.08 -1.15 7.92
C SER A 65 8.33 0.03 8.86
N GLU A 66 8.23 1.26 8.38
CA GLU A 66 8.37 2.47 9.20
C GLU A 66 7.30 2.53 10.30
N LEU A 67 6.05 2.17 9.98
CA LEU A 67 4.98 2.07 10.97
C LEU A 67 5.27 0.98 11.99
N ALA A 68 5.75 -0.20 11.58
CA ALA A 68 6.09 -1.28 12.50
C ALA A 68 7.21 -0.86 13.47
N LEU A 69 8.24 -0.18 12.96
CA LEU A 69 9.34 0.35 13.77
C LEU A 69 8.85 1.37 14.81
N ALA A 70 7.84 2.19 14.48
CA ALA A 70 7.25 3.12 15.44
C ALA A 70 6.57 2.41 16.64
N PHE A 71 6.15 1.16 16.48
CA PHE A 71 5.66 0.28 17.56
C PHE A 71 6.77 -0.58 18.17
N ARG A 72 8.04 -0.31 17.85
CA ARG A 72 9.20 -1.12 18.25
C ARG A 72 9.12 -2.57 17.78
N TRP A 73 8.37 -2.83 16.71
CA TRP A 73 8.31 -4.14 16.08
C TRP A 73 9.38 -4.25 14.98
N GLN A 74 9.94 -5.44 14.82
CA GLN A 74 10.98 -5.72 13.83
C GLN A 74 10.37 -6.40 12.60
N VAL A 75 10.65 -5.87 11.41
CA VAL A 75 10.31 -6.57 10.17
C VAL A 75 11.29 -7.73 9.96
N LYS A 76 10.80 -8.97 10.01
CA LYS A 76 11.63 -10.17 9.80
C LYS A 76 11.91 -10.45 8.34
N ARG A 77 10.88 -10.31 7.51
CA ARG A 77 10.99 -10.69 6.09
C ARG A 77 10.00 -9.91 5.24
N THR A 78 10.48 -9.42 4.10
CA THR A 78 9.63 -8.92 3.02
C THR A 78 9.86 -9.78 1.79
N THR A 79 8.80 -10.39 1.27
CA THR A 79 8.88 -11.26 0.08
C THR A 79 7.81 -10.86 -0.92
N ARG A 80 8.06 -11.10 -2.20
CA ARG A 80 7.03 -11.03 -3.24
C ARG A 80 6.43 -12.42 -3.43
N VAL A 81 5.13 -12.49 -3.61
CA VAL A 81 4.43 -13.70 -4.02
C VAL A 81 3.61 -13.38 -5.27
N PRO A 82 3.53 -14.29 -6.24
CA PRO A 82 2.58 -14.13 -7.34
C PRO A 82 1.17 -14.06 -6.75
N GLY A 83 0.33 -13.19 -7.29
CA GLY A 83 -1.10 -13.22 -7.03
C GLY A 83 -1.71 -14.45 -7.69
N GLY A 84 -2.92 -14.79 -7.25
CA GLY A 84 -3.64 -15.93 -7.82
C GLY A 84 -3.83 -15.79 -9.33
N GLU A 85 -3.48 -16.84 -10.07
CA GLU A 85 -3.80 -16.93 -11.50
C GLU A 85 -5.29 -16.71 -11.73
N GLY A 86 -5.63 -15.93 -12.76
CA GLY A 86 -7.02 -15.61 -13.09
C GLY A 86 -7.68 -14.56 -12.20
N SER A 87 -6.93 -13.86 -11.34
CA SER A 87 -7.50 -12.75 -10.54
C SER A 87 -8.06 -11.64 -11.45
N LEU A 88 -9.37 -11.39 -11.34
CA LEU A 88 -10.07 -10.30 -12.02
C LEU A 88 -9.94 -8.95 -11.28
N ASP A 89 -9.21 -8.92 -10.16
CA ASP A 89 -9.08 -7.74 -9.31
C ASP A 89 -8.49 -6.54 -10.08
N GLY A 90 -7.52 -6.82 -10.98
CA GLY A 90 -6.95 -5.82 -11.87
C GLY A 90 -7.99 -5.19 -12.80
N GLN A 91 -8.76 -6.03 -13.50
CA GLN A 91 -9.77 -5.57 -14.47
C GLN A 91 -10.92 -4.82 -13.78
N CYS A 92 -11.41 -5.32 -12.63
CA CYS A 92 -12.48 -4.69 -11.88
C CYS A 92 -12.09 -3.31 -11.34
N LYS A 93 -10.87 -3.17 -10.81
CA LYS A 93 -10.38 -1.88 -10.29
C LYS A 93 -10.20 -0.86 -11.40
N VAL A 94 -9.66 -1.30 -12.53
CA VAL A 94 -9.53 -0.46 -13.73
C VAL A 94 -10.90 0.02 -14.22
N SER A 95 -11.85 -0.90 -14.44
CA SER A 95 -13.15 -0.51 -15.00
C SER A 95 -13.91 0.45 -14.09
N THR A 96 -13.73 0.31 -12.78
CA THR A 96 -14.25 1.26 -11.80
C THR A 96 -13.66 2.66 -11.99
N CYS A 97 -12.35 2.79 -12.22
CA CYS A 97 -11.70 4.10 -12.40
C CYS A 97 -12.12 4.79 -13.71
N LEU A 98 -12.36 4.01 -14.77
CA LEU A 98 -12.72 4.53 -16.09
C LEU A 98 -14.23 4.81 -16.26
N ALA A 99 -15.04 4.43 -15.28
CA ALA A 99 -16.48 4.68 -15.33
C ALA A 99 -16.80 6.17 -15.18
N SER A 100 -17.78 6.68 -15.93
CA SER A 100 -18.25 8.06 -15.80
C SER A 100 -18.69 8.44 -14.38
N ALA A 101 -19.22 7.46 -13.63
CA ALA A 101 -19.59 7.62 -12.23
C ALA A 101 -18.38 7.91 -11.31
N PHE A 102 -17.19 7.42 -11.67
CA PHE A 102 -15.95 7.72 -10.96
C PHE A 102 -15.51 9.15 -11.25
N THR A 103 -15.52 9.56 -12.52
CA THR A 103 -15.22 10.94 -12.92
C THR A 103 -16.13 11.94 -12.21
N ARG A 104 -17.44 11.64 -12.10
CA ARG A 104 -18.37 12.49 -11.35
C ARG A 104 -17.94 12.65 -9.89
N GLN A 105 -17.55 11.57 -9.22
CA GLN A 105 -17.08 11.62 -7.83
C GLN A 105 -15.81 12.48 -7.66
N ILE A 106 -14.93 12.55 -8.66
CA ILE A 106 -13.76 13.44 -8.63
C ILE A 106 -14.23 14.90 -8.49
N TYR A 107 -15.20 15.32 -9.30
CA TYR A 107 -15.72 16.69 -9.24
C TYR A 107 -16.54 16.96 -7.97
N GLU A 108 -17.22 15.94 -7.44
CA GLU A 108 -18.01 16.05 -6.20
C GLU A 108 -17.12 16.17 -4.94
N HIS A 109 -15.97 15.51 -4.90
CA HIS A 109 -15.19 15.35 -3.66
C HIS A 109 -13.83 16.04 -3.64
N ALA A 110 -13.16 16.23 -4.78
CA ALA A 110 -11.89 16.96 -4.79
C ALA A 110 -12.15 18.47 -4.68
N ASN A 111 -11.48 19.09 -3.71
CA ASN A 111 -11.81 20.43 -3.22
C ASN A 111 -11.32 21.54 -4.14
N ASP A 112 -10.18 21.32 -4.80
CA ASP A 112 -9.57 22.31 -5.68
C ASP A 112 -9.15 21.72 -7.05
N GLY A 113 -8.75 22.61 -7.97
CA GLY A 113 -8.32 22.20 -9.30
C GLY A 113 -7.03 21.39 -9.34
N ARG A 114 -6.17 21.49 -8.31
CA ARG A 114 -4.91 20.74 -8.22
C ARG A 114 -5.17 19.30 -7.83
N GLU A 115 -6.00 19.07 -6.81
CA GLU A 115 -6.45 17.73 -6.42
C GLU A 115 -7.12 17.01 -7.59
N ARG A 116 -8.08 17.69 -8.25
CA ARG A 116 -8.76 17.16 -9.45
C ARG A 116 -7.76 16.83 -10.55
N GLY A 117 -6.84 17.75 -10.85
CA GLY A 117 -5.83 17.56 -11.89
C GLY A 117 -4.95 16.32 -11.66
N VAL A 118 -4.52 16.08 -10.42
CA VAL A 118 -3.73 14.88 -10.07
C VAL A 118 -4.54 13.60 -10.26
N ILE A 119 -5.78 13.56 -9.77
CA ILE A 119 -6.61 12.35 -9.86
C ILE A 119 -6.96 12.03 -11.32
N LEU A 120 -7.31 13.06 -12.11
CA LEU A 120 -7.58 12.91 -13.54
C LEU A 120 -6.34 12.44 -14.31
N ALA A 121 -5.18 13.05 -14.07
CA ALA A 121 -3.93 12.62 -14.73
C ALA A 121 -3.55 11.16 -14.39
N LEU A 122 -3.79 10.72 -13.16
CA LEU A 122 -3.61 9.32 -12.78
C LEU A 122 -4.63 8.41 -13.49
N SER A 123 -5.87 8.87 -13.67
CA SER A 123 -6.92 8.14 -14.38
C SER A 123 -6.58 7.98 -15.86
N ASP A 124 -6.14 9.06 -16.52
CA ASP A 124 -5.71 9.05 -17.92
C ASP A 124 -4.49 8.12 -18.10
N ALA A 125 -3.51 8.19 -17.19
CA ALA A 125 -2.38 7.26 -17.19
C ALA A 125 -2.83 5.80 -17.04
N CYS A 126 -3.84 5.55 -16.20
CA CYS A 126 -4.44 4.23 -16.05
C CYS A 126 -5.06 3.76 -17.37
N GLU A 127 -5.86 4.59 -18.04
CA GLU A 127 -6.51 4.30 -19.32
C GLU A 127 -5.49 3.95 -20.41
N VAL A 128 -4.51 4.83 -20.65
CA VAL A 128 -3.46 4.62 -21.65
C VAL A 128 -2.65 3.35 -21.35
N SER A 129 -2.46 3.02 -20.07
CA SER A 129 -1.76 1.79 -19.70
C SER A 129 -2.53 0.51 -20.06
N LEU A 130 -3.86 0.56 -20.23
CA LEU A 130 -4.65 -0.60 -20.69
C LEU A 130 -4.48 -0.87 -22.17
N GLU A 131 -4.35 0.17 -22.99
CA GLU A 131 -4.20 0.02 -24.44
C GLU A 131 -3.02 -0.87 -24.79
N VAL A 132 -1.96 -0.82 -23.98
CA VAL A 132 -0.75 -1.64 -24.08
C VAL A 132 -0.98 -3.11 -23.66
N VAL A 133 -2.08 -3.40 -22.96
CA VAL A 133 -2.34 -4.69 -22.28
C VAL A 133 -3.54 -5.44 -22.88
N LEU A 134 -4.32 -4.83 -23.78
CA LEU A 134 -5.45 -5.47 -24.45
C LEU A 134 -5.03 -6.79 -25.13
N GLY A 135 -5.37 -7.91 -24.48
CA GLY A 135 -5.04 -9.27 -24.92
C GLY A 135 -4.26 -10.12 -23.90
N ILE A 136 -3.68 -9.54 -22.85
CA ILE A 136 -2.82 -10.26 -21.90
C ILE A 136 -3.52 -10.44 -20.56
N ARG A 137 -3.85 -11.69 -20.19
CA ARG A 137 -4.20 -12.04 -18.80
C ARG A 137 -2.90 -12.07 -18.00
N SER A 138 -2.82 -11.36 -16.88
CA SER A 138 -1.59 -11.38 -16.09
C SER A 138 -1.82 -11.38 -14.60
N ALA A 139 -0.96 -12.14 -13.92
CA ALA A 139 -0.97 -12.29 -12.49
C ALA A 139 -0.29 -11.07 -11.83
N VAL A 140 -1.06 -10.33 -11.06
CA VAL A 140 -0.57 -9.23 -10.23
C VAL A 140 0.29 -9.81 -9.09
N GLN A 141 1.39 -9.18 -8.71
CA GLN A 141 2.20 -9.63 -7.56
C GLN A 141 1.74 -8.98 -6.24
N MET A 142 1.72 -9.77 -5.17
CA MET A 142 1.58 -9.27 -3.80
C MET A 142 2.96 -9.19 -3.12
N LYS A 143 3.07 -8.33 -2.11
CA LYS A 143 4.18 -8.31 -1.17
C LYS A 143 3.68 -8.70 0.22
N VAL A 144 4.35 -9.68 0.78
CA VAL A 144 4.13 -10.17 2.15
C VAL A 144 5.21 -9.57 3.04
N VAL A 145 4.79 -8.88 4.09
CA VAL A 145 5.65 -8.35 5.15
C VAL A 145 5.35 -9.13 6.43
N ARG A 146 6.33 -9.87 6.93
CA ARG A 146 6.25 -10.53 8.23
C ARG A 146 6.90 -9.66 9.29
N ILE A 147 6.13 -9.35 10.33
CA ILE A 147 6.57 -8.53 11.46
C ILE A 147 6.68 -9.42 12.69
N ASP A 148 7.72 -9.22 13.48
CA ASP A 148 7.90 -9.79 14.80
C ASP A 148 7.84 -8.67 15.83
N LYS A 149 7.23 -8.95 16.97
CA LYS A 149 7.10 -8.02 18.08
C LYS A 149 8.23 -8.16 19.11
N SER A 150 9.03 -9.23 19.01
CA SER A 150 10.10 -9.48 19.97
C SER A 150 11.22 -8.45 19.81
N PHE A 151 11.28 -7.52 20.75
CA PHE A 151 12.47 -6.71 21.01
C PHE A 151 13.38 -7.52 21.92
N ARG A 152 14.55 -7.94 21.44
CA ARG A 152 15.59 -8.50 22.33
C ARG A 152 16.30 -7.34 22.99
N SER A 153 16.07 -7.18 24.30
CA SER A 153 16.76 -6.22 25.18
C SER A 153 18.29 -6.34 25.19
N SER A 154 18.89 -7.33 24.52
CA SER A 154 20.33 -7.58 24.51
C SER A 154 21.14 -6.69 23.58
N ASP A 155 20.52 -5.98 22.63
CA ASP A 155 21.26 -5.21 21.62
C ASP A 155 21.62 -3.78 22.06
N LEU A 156 21.31 -3.41 23.31
CA LEU A 156 21.68 -2.12 23.94
C LEU A 156 22.88 -2.23 24.92
N MET A 157 23.51 -3.40 25.05
CA MET A 157 24.60 -3.64 26.02
C MET A 157 26.01 -3.61 25.41
N LEU A 158 26.27 -2.80 24.38
CA LEU A 158 27.62 -2.68 23.78
C LEU A 158 28.14 -1.26 23.56
N GLU A 159 27.41 -0.21 23.95
CA GLU A 159 27.90 1.18 23.82
C GLU A 159 28.26 1.88 25.15
N ASP A 160 27.98 1.26 26.32
CA ASP A 160 28.22 1.91 27.63
C ASP A 160 29.47 1.43 28.40
N PHE A 161 30.36 0.63 27.78
CA PHE A 161 31.54 0.07 28.48
C PHE A 161 32.88 0.78 28.19
N CYS A 162 32.91 1.84 27.36
CA CYS A 162 34.17 2.51 26.98
C CYS A 162 34.45 3.88 27.62
N THR A 163 33.65 4.36 28.57
CA THR A 163 33.81 5.73 29.13
C THR A 163 34.10 5.82 30.63
N SER A 164 34.65 4.77 31.26
CA SER A 164 35.08 4.85 32.66
C SER A 164 36.44 4.19 32.92
N ARG A 165 37.51 4.73 32.31
CA ARG A 165 38.89 4.57 32.83
C ARG A 165 39.82 5.63 32.27
N SER A 166 39.76 6.83 32.86
CA SER A 166 40.89 7.76 32.93
C SER A 166 40.59 8.83 33.97
N ARG A 167 41.04 8.58 35.20
CA ARG A 167 41.51 9.56 36.19
C ARG A 167 42.21 8.80 37.31
#